data_AF-A0A241WFB9-F1
#
_entry.id   AF-A0A241WFB9-F1
#
_cell.length_a   1.000
_cell.length_b   1.000
_cell.length_c   1.000
_cell.angle_alpha   90.00
_cell.angle_beta   90.00
_cell.angle_gamma   90.00
#
_symmetry.space_group_name_H-M   'P 1'
#
loop_
_entity.id
_entity.type
_entity.pdbx_description
1 polymer ?
#
loop_
_entity_poly.entity_id
_entity_poly.type
_entity_poly.pdbx_seq_one_letter_code
_entity_poly.pdbx_strand_id
1 'polypeptide(L)'
;MINNTAPDNSENDSTDLDKIDKDITKHRLRAFLIIILVGVLYLFLGDKTLSPSAQSWGTFGDFIGGILNPIFALFAFYWLTYSVRLQIKELKDTRTELQKAADAQVETARHQEKIAILEDKNINTQQEILQLQKDSLEKQIEAARLQQLQIEIQNFESLFFELLKTKSNALDNILYEEIILNENFDINTDPNISNQILSGPNTFKSIDAVKKHVHEFKITFKDEWKDYYKTYLLGYMGSYFRICYQIVKLIEQNPTLRKSSPVHGKKYSITQKKYFDIFRSTLSQYELEAFFFNCLSPYGNKKFKKLIEKYGLFEPLLIDLNTSYTTIHRLTRYAYEYDPSVFEKNSSWNKFFEDINKIDISYNTKKIIQDAKHIKNLLIKIEHEKYINDLLGFESIKNKLTDLKNSYTEIFKNTKNPSLLNSQYLEKYNQLNVLKNVNFNHEVYMVLKYNIDFNNFVAFKTASPSTLYPDSKNFTL
;
A
#
# COMPACT_ATOMS: atom_id res chain seq x y z
N MET A 1 -28.49 54.87 -1.30
CA MET A 1 -29.39 56.02 -1.42
C MET A 1 -28.73 57.20 -0.72
N ILE A 2 -27.97 58.01 -1.45
CA ILE A 2 -27.43 59.28 -0.95
C ILE A 2 -28.12 60.35 -1.80
N ASN A 3 -29.00 61.12 -1.16
CA ASN A 3 -29.68 62.25 -1.76
C ASN A 3 -28.64 63.33 -2.06
N ASN A 4 -28.39 63.58 -3.34
CA ASN A 4 -27.64 64.75 -3.79
C ASN A 4 -28.63 65.68 -4.51
N THR A 5 -29.33 66.50 -3.74
CA THR A 5 -30.01 67.68 -4.27
C THR A 5 -28.95 68.78 -4.41
N ALA A 6 -28.40 68.94 -5.61
CA ALA A 6 -27.70 70.17 -5.96
C ALA A 6 -28.72 71.31 -5.89
N PRO A 7 -28.40 72.47 -5.25
CA PRO A 7 -29.27 73.63 -5.33
C PRO A 7 -29.30 74.09 -6.79
N ASP A 8 -30.49 74.14 -7.35
CA ASP A 8 -30.74 74.54 -8.72
C ASP A 8 -30.43 76.04 -8.86
N ASN A 9 -29.30 76.37 -9.47
CA ASN A 9 -28.90 77.75 -9.75
C ASN A 9 -29.79 78.43 -10.81
N SER A 10 -30.79 77.73 -11.38
CA SER A 10 -31.74 78.30 -12.35
C SER A 10 -32.62 79.41 -11.77
N GLU A 11 -32.85 79.44 -10.45
CA GLU A 11 -33.66 80.48 -9.79
C GLU A 11 -32.97 81.85 -9.77
N ASN A 12 -31.64 81.91 -9.74
CA ASN A 12 -30.90 83.18 -9.72
C ASN A 12 -30.74 83.80 -11.12
N ASP A 13 -30.58 82.98 -12.16
CA ASP A 13 -30.45 83.48 -13.54
C ASP A 13 -31.77 84.05 -14.06
N SER A 14 -32.90 83.40 -13.76
CA SER A 14 -34.23 83.92 -14.11
C SER A 14 -34.53 85.25 -13.41
N THR A 15 -34.13 85.41 -12.14
CA THR A 15 -34.34 86.65 -11.40
C THR A 15 -33.42 87.78 -11.84
N ASP A 16 -32.21 87.49 -12.34
CA ASP A 16 -31.34 88.52 -12.87
C ASP A 16 -31.76 88.97 -14.27
N LEU A 17 -32.13 88.05 -15.17
CA LEU A 17 -32.72 88.38 -16.49
C LEU A 17 -34.02 89.21 -16.35
N ASP A 18 -34.90 88.83 -15.42
CA ASP A 18 -36.13 89.58 -15.12
C ASP A 18 -35.86 90.99 -14.59
N LYS A 19 -34.76 91.20 -13.85
CA LYS A 19 -34.34 92.54 -13.41
C LYS A 19 -33.84 93.36 -14.58
N ILE A 20 -33.09 92.76 -15.50
CA ILE A 20 -32.63 93.43 -16.73
C ILE A 20 -33.84 93.90 -17.53
N ASP A 21 -34.79 93.01 -17.81
CA ASP A 21 -36.00 93.31 -18.59
C ASP A 21 -36.86 94.41 -17.94
N LYS A 22 -36.98 94.40 -16.61
CA LYS A 22 -37.64 95.47 -15.85
C LYS A 22 -36.90 96.80 -15.99
N ASP A 23 -35.57 96.79 -15.94
CA ASP A 23 -34.77 98.00 -16.09
C ASP A 23 -34.82 98.53 -17.53
N ILE A 24 -34.81 97.66 -18.56
CA ILE A 24 -35.03 98.06 -19.97
C ILE A 24 -36.35 98.79 -20.10
N THR A 25 -37.41 98.19 -19.55
CA THR A 25 -38.77 98.73 -19.64
C THR A 25 -38.89 100.09 -18.95
N LYS A 26 -38.28 100.25 -17.76
CA LYS A 26 -38.23 101.53 -17.04
C LYS A 26 -37.44 102.60 -17.79
N HIS A 27 -36.30 102.25 -18.39
CA HIS A 27 -35.46 103.21 -19.12
C HIS A 27 -36.12 103.64 -20.43
N ARG A 28 -36.80 102.71 -21.14
CA ARG A 28 -37.63 103.03 -22.31
C ARG A 28 -38.76 103.99 -21.97
N LEU A 29 -39.45 103.78 -20.84
CA LEU A 29 -40.50 104.68 -20.36
C LEU A 29 -39.94 106.08 -20.03
N ARG A 30 -38.79 106.16 -19.36
CA ARG A 30 -38.12 107.44 -19.07
C ARG A 30 -37.70 108.17 -20.34
N ALA A 31 -37.14 107.48 -21.33
CA ALA A 31 -36.80 108.06 -22.62
C ALA A 31 -38.05 108.62 -23.33
N PHE A 32 -39.15 107.87 -23.32
CA PHE A 32 -40.43 108.32 -23.88
C PHE A 32 -41.00 109.56 -23.16
N LEU A 33 -40.93 109.59 -21.82
CA LEU A 33 -41.35 110.76 -21.03
C LEU A 33 -40.48 111.99 -21.31
N ILE A 34 -39.17 111.82 -21.54
CA ILE A 34 -38.27 112.92 -21.91
C ILE A 34 -38.66 113.47 -23.29
N ILE A 35 -38.95 112.62 -24.28
CA ILE A 35 -39.41 113.06 -25.61
C ILE A 35 -40.70 113.89 -25.49
N ILE A 36 -41.67 113.42 -24.71
CA ILE A 36 -42.92 114.15 -24.44
C ILE A 36 -42.63 115.48 -23.74
N LEU A 37 -41.77 115.48 -22.72
CA LEU A 37 -41.42 116.67 -21.96
C LEU A 37 -40.80 117.75 -22.85
N VAL A 38 -39.88 117.37 -23.74
CA VAL A 38 -39.25 118.30 -24.69
C VAL A 38 -40.31 118.84 -25.68
N GLY A 39 -41.22 117.98 -26.17
CA GLY A 39 -42.33 118.40 -27.02
C GLY A 39 -43.32 119.35 -26.34
N VAL A 40 -43.62 119.12 -25.06
CA VAL A 40 -44.49 119.99 -24.25
C VAL A 40 -43.81 121.33 -23.93
N LEU A 41 -42.52 121.32 -23.58
CA LEU A 41 -41.72 122.53 -23.37
C LEU A 41 -41.72 123.42 -24.61
N TYR A 42 -41.62 122.83 -25.80
CA TYR A 42 -41.72 123.57 -27.05
C TYR A 42 -43.09 124.24 -27.23
N LEU A 43 -44.19 123.54 -26.93
CA LEU A 43 -45.55 124.10 -26.99
C LEU A 43 -45.82 125.19 -25.93
N PHE A 44 -45.09 125.17 -24.81
CA PHE A 44 -45.18 126.17 -23.75
C PHE A 44 -44.33 127.41 -24.00
N LEU A 45 -43.19 127.28 -24.71
CA LEU A 45 -42.27 128.38 -24.99
C LEU A 45 -42.49 129.03 -26.37
N GLY A 46 -43.19 128.36 -27.30
CA GLY A 46 -43.56 128.92 -28.61
C GLY A 46 -44.93 129.60 -28.59
N ASP A 47 -44.99 130.89 -28.96
CA ASP A 47 -46.26 131.60 -29.16
C ASP A 47 -47.14 130.87 -30.18
N LYS A 48 -48.34 130.50 -29.75
CA LYS A 48 -49.23 129.55 -30.42
C LYS A 48 -49.66 130.02 -31.82
N THR A 49 -48.97 129.55 -32.86
CA THR A 49 -49.55 129.10 -34.13
C THR A 49 -48.66 128.02 -34.74
N LEU A 50 -49.22 126.87 -35.14
CA LEU A 50 -48.49 125.86 -35.92
C LEU A 50 -48.22 126.46 -37.31
N SER A 51 -46.99 126.91 -37.55
CA SER A 51 -46.63 127.52 -38.83
C SER A 51 -46.69 126.49 -39.97
N PRO A 52 -47.34 126.81 -41.11
CA PRO A 52 -47.39 125.95 -42.29
C PRO A 52 -46.07 125.92 -43.09
N SER A 53 -45.06 126.71 -42.71
CA SER A 53 -43.76 126.75 -43.42
C SER A 53 -42.83 125.59 -43.01
N ALA A 54 -42.31 124.83 -43.97
CA ALA A 54 -41.37 123.73 -43.71
C ALA A 54 -40.06 124.18 -43.00
N GLN A 55 -39.64 125.44 -43.17
CA GLN A 55 -38.41 125.98 -42.56
C GLN A 55 -38.46 126.00 -41.01
N SER A 56 -39.61 126.36 -40.41
CA SER A 56 -39.77 126.38 -38.95
C SER A 56 -39.76 124.98 -38.33
N TRP A 57 -40.16 123.96 -39.11
CA TRP A 57 -40.05 122.56 -38.71
C TRP A 57 -38.59 122.06 -38.74
N GLY A 58 -37.74 122.65 -39.59
CA GLY A 58 -36.28 122.41 -39.59
C GLY A 58 -35.61 122.92 -38.31
N THR A 59 -35.83 124.18 -37.93
CA THR A 59 -35.27 124.76 -36.68
C THR A 59 -35.77 124.05 -35.42
N PHE A 60 -37.04 123.60 -35.44
CA PHE A 60 -37.58 122.75 -34.37
C PHE A 60 -36.85 121.41 -34.30
N GLY A 61 -36.67 120.74 -35.45
CA GLY A 61 -35.89 119.51 -35.56
C GLY A 61 -34.46 119.68 -35.02
N ASP A 62 -33.82 120.83 -35.27
CA ASP A 62 -32.47 121.13 -34.77
C ASP A 62 -32.43 121.34 -33.25
N PHE A 63 -33.43 121.99 -32.66
CA PHE A 63 -33.54 122.16 -31.19
C PHE A 63 -33.83 120.82 -30.48
N ILE A 64 -34.81 120.07 -31.00
CA ILE A 64 -35.16 118.74 -30.50
C ILE A 64 -33.97 117.79 -30.65
N GLY A 65 -33.32 117.78 -31.81
CA GLY A 65 -32.13 116.99 -32.10
C GLY A 65 -30.94 117.40 -31.23
N GLY A 66 -30.75 118.70 -30.99
CA GLY A 66 -29.67 119.23 -30.14
C GLY A 66 -29.78 118.85 -28.67
N ILE A 67 -30.99 118.65 -28.14
CA ILE A 67 -31.22 118.18 -26.77
C ILE A 67 -31.29 116.65 -26.70
N LEU A 68 -32.02 116.01 -27.62
CA LEU A 68 -32.24 114.58 -27.58
C LEU A 68 -31.00 113.77 -27.98
N ASN A 69 -30.17 114.24 -28.93
CA ASN A 69 -28.99 113.47 -29.37
C ASN A 69 -27.97 113.26 -28.23
N PRO A 70 -27.57 114.28 -27.44
CA PRO A 70 -26.71 114.06 -26.28
C PRO A 70 -27.34 113.16 -25.21
N ILE A 71 -28.65 113.27 -24.97
CA ILE A 71 -29.37 112.41 -24.01
C ILE A 71 -29.39 110.96 -24.50
N PHE A 72 -29.69 110.72 -25.78
CA PHE A 72 -29.64 109.39 -26.37
C PHE A 72 -28.23 108.82 -26.43
N ALA A 73 -27.21 109.64 -26.69
CA ALA A 73 -25.81 109.23 -26.62
C ALA A 73 -25.42 108.81 -25.20
N LEU A 74 -25.86 109.53 -24.17
CA LEU A 74 -25.68 109.13 -22.76
C LEU A 74 -26.40 107.83 -22.42
N PHE A 75 -27.64 107.62 -22.92
CA PHE A 75 -28.34 106.35 -22.75
C PHE A 75 -27.65 105.19 -23.47
N ALA A 76 -27.15 105.41 -24.68
CA ALA A 76 -26.38 104.41 -25.43
C ALA A 76 -25.08 104.05 -24.70
N PHE A 77 -24.38 105.05 -24.14
CA PHE A 77 -23.17 104.84 -23.35
C PHE A 77 -23.45 104.10 -22.03
N TYR A 78 -24.55 104.43 -21.34
CA TYR A 78 -25.00 103.71 -20.16
C TYR A 78 -25.31 102.24 -20.47
N TRP A 79 -26.06 102.00 -21.55
CA TRP A 79 -26.40 100.65 -22.01
C TRP A 79 -25.15 99.83 -22.38
N LEU A 80 -24.20 100.44 -23.07
CA LEU A 80 -22.92 99.80 -23.40
C LEU A 80 -22.15 99.45 -22.12
N THR A 81 -22.06 100.38 -21.16
CA THR A 81 -21.38 100.16 -19.88
C THR A 81 -22.06 99.07 -19.05
N TYR A 82 -23.39 99.04 -19.06
CA TYR A 82 -24.19 98.01 -18.39
C TYR A 82 -23.97 96.63 -19.02
N SER A 83 -24.04 96.54 -20.35
CA SER A 83 -23.79 95.30 -21.10
C SER A 83 -22.38 94.76 -20.86
N VAL A 84 -21.36 95.62 -20.89
CA VAL A 84 -19.97 95.22 -20.60
C VAL A 84 -19.83 94.72 -19.16
N ARG A 85 -20.47 95.38 -18.18
CA ARG A 85 -20.45 94.90 -16.79
C ARG A 85 -21.14 93.54 -16.63
N LEU A 86 -22.25 93.32 -17.32
CA LEU A 86 -22.96 92.03 -17.33
C LEU A 86 -22.10 90.93 -17.94
N GLN A 87 -21.50 91.19 -19.11
CA GLN A 87 -20.59 90.24 -19.77
C GLN A 87 -19.38 89.88 -18.88
N ILE A 88 -18.82 90.86 -18.15
CA ILE A 88 -17.73 90.61 -17.19
C ILE A 88 -18.21 89.72 -16.02
N LYS A 89 -19.45 89.91 -15.55
CA LYS A 89 -20.06 89.07 -14.52
C LYS A 89 -20.27 87.63 -15.03
N GLU A 90 -20.90 87.45 -16.18
CA GLU A 90 -21.10 86.13 -16.81
C GLU A 90 -19.78 85.42 -17.10
N LEU A 91 -18.75 86.14 -17.57
CA LEU A 91 -17.41 85.58 -17.78
C LEU A 91 -16.77 85.13 -16.47
N LYS A 92 -16.97 85.88 -15.38
CA LYS A 92 -16.48 85.53 -14.05
C LYS A 92 -17.21 84.28 -13.51
N ASP A 93 -18.52 84.22 -13.67
CA ASP A 93 -19.33 83.09 -13.22
C ASP A 93 -18.98 81.83 -14.03
N THR A 94 -18.84 81.95 -15.36
CA THR A 94 -18.35 80.88 -16.24
C THR A 94 -16.96 80.38 -15.84
N ARG A 95 -16.01 81.29 -15.57
CA ARG A 95 -14.67 80.90 -15.07
C ARG A 95 -14.75 80.16 -13.74
N THR A 96 -15.66 80.56 -12.87
CA THR A 96 -15.84 79.94 -11.55
C THR A 96 -16.42 78.53 -11.70
N GLU A 97 -17.42 78.34 -12.55
CA GLU A 97 -17.98 77.01 -12.85
C GLU A 97 -16.98 76.12 -13.60
N LEU A 98 -16.21 76.66 -14.54
CA LEU A 98 -15.11 75.92 -15.19
C LEU A 98 -14.03 75.49 -14.20
N GLN A 99 -13.68 76.35 -13.24
CA GLN A 99 -12.73 76.01 -12.19
C GLN A 99 -13.27 74.88 -11.31
N LYS A 100 -14.54 74.96 -10.87
CA LYS A 100 -15.19 73.89 -10.10
C LYS A 100 -15.23 72.58 -10.89
N ALA A 101 -15.52 72.62 -12.19
CA ALA A 101 -15.51 71.45 -13.05
C ALA A 101 -14.11 70.86 -13.19
N ALA A 102 -13.08 71.70 -13.35
CA ALA A 102 -11.68 71.27 -13.39
C ALA A 102 -11.25 70.61 -12.07
N ASP A 103 -11.61 71.19 -10.92
CA ASP A 103 -11.32 70.64 -9.60
C ASP A 103 -12.02 69.28 -9.39
N ALA A 104 -13.30 69.17 -9.77
CA ALA A 104 -14.06 67.91 -9.73
C ALA A 104 -13.46 66.84 -10.67
N GLN A 105 -12.92 67.24 -11.82
CA GLN A 105 -12.26 66.34 -12.76
C GLN A 105 -10.94 65.80 -12.18
N VAL A 106 -10.15 66.64 -11.50
CA VAL A 106 -8.94 66.22 -10.79
C VAL A 106 -9.28 65.24 -9.67
N GLU A 107 -10.34 65.50 -8.90
CA GLU A 107 -10.81 64.58 -7.86
C GLU A 107 -11.26 63.23 -8.45
N THR A 108 -11.99 63.27 -9.58
CA THR A 108 -12.40 62.07 -10.31
C THR A 108 -11.20 61.27 -10.81
N ALA A 109 -10.17 61.92 -11.36
CA ALA A 109 -8.93 61.25 -11.79
C ALA A 109 -8.21 60.57 -10.61
N ARG A 110 -8.14 61.24 -9.45
CA ARG A 110 -7.60 60.63 -8.21
C ARG A 110 -8.42 59.44 -7.74
N HIS A 111 -9.75 59.49 -7.86
CA HIS A 111 -10.62 58.36 -7.53
C HIS A 111 -10.38 57.19 -8.48
N GLN A 112 -10.23 57.43 -9.78
CA GLN A 112 -9.92 56.38 -10.77
C GLN A 112 -8.56 55.73 -10.52
N GLU A 113 -7.53 56.51 -10.19
CA GLU A 113 -6.20 55.98 -9.81
C GLU A 113 -6.30 55.07 -8.59
N LYS A 114 -7.03 55.49 -7.54
CA LYS A 114 -7.28 54.65 -6.35
C LYS A 114 -8.02 53.36 -6.68
N ILE A 115 -9.02 53.41 -7.58
CA ILE A 115 -9.74 52.21 -8.03
C ILE A 115 -8.78 51.26 -8.75
N ALA A 116 -7.95 51.74 -9.66
CA ALA A 116 -6.97 50.92 -10.37
C ALA A 116 -5.97 50.23 -9.42
N ILE A 117 -5.47 50.95 -8.39
CA ILE A 117 -4.60 50.38 -7.36
C ILE A 117 -5.33 49.30 -6.55
N LEU A 118 -6.59 49.53 -6.19
CA LEU A 118 -7.40 48.54 -5.46
C LEU A 118 -7.71 47.32 -6.31
N GLU A 119 -7.97 47.49 -7.61
CA GLU A 119 -8.17 46.41 -8.57
C GLU A 119 -6.91 45.56 -8.72
N ASP A 120 -5.74 46.18 -8.90
CA ASP A 120 -4.45 45.47 -8.97
C ASP A 120 -4.19 44.67 -7.68
N LYS A 121 -4.40 45.29 -6.52
CA LYS A 121 -4.29 44.59 -5.22
C LYS A 121 -5.28 43.43 -5.10
N ASN A 122 -6.51 43.59 -5.61
CA ASN A 122 -7.53 42.53 -5.60
C ASN A 122 -7.12 41.37 -6.51
N ILE A 123 -6.62 41.65 -7.71
CA ILE A 123 -6.10 40.64 -8.64
C ILE A 123 -4.95 39.86 -7.98
N ASN A 124 -3.98 40.56 -7.39
CA ASN A 124 -2.86 39.93 -6.69
C ASN A 124 -3.34 39.04 -5.54
N THR A 125 -4.31 39.52 -4.74
CA THR A 125 -4.91 38.73 -3.65
C THR A 125 -5.63 37.49 -4.19
N GLN A 126 -6.35 37.60 -5.31
CA GLN A 126 -7.03 36.46 -5.95
C GLN A 126 -6.05 35.41 -6.47
N GLN A 127 -4.91 35.84 -7.02
CA GLN A 127 -3.85 34.93 -7.45
C GLN A 127 -3.24 34.16 -6.27
N GLU A 128 -2.98 34.84 -5.14
CA GLU A 128 -2.52 34.19 -3.90
C GLU A 128 -3.53 33.18 -3.37
N ILE A 129 -4.82 33.53 -3.32
CA ILE A 129 -5.90 32.62 -2.90
C ILE A 129 -5.95 31.39 -3.82
N LEU A 130 -5.85 31.57 -5.13
CA LEU A 130 -5.86 30.47 -6.08
C LEU A 130 -4.66 29.53 -5.88
N GLN A 131 -3.48 30.10 -5.60
CA GLN A 131 -2.30 29.29 -5.31
C GLN A 131 -2.47 28.49 -4.01
N LEU A 132 -2.97 29.12 -2.95
CA LEU A 132 -3.26 28.43 -1.69
C LEU A 132 -4.31 27.32 -1.87
N GLN A 133 -5.32 27.55 -2.72
CA GLN A 133 -6.31 26.52 -3.06
C GLN A 133 -5.69 25.34 -3.80
N LYS A 134 -4.78 25.58 -4.76
CA LYS A 134 -4.05 24.51 -5.45
C LYS A 134 -3.19 23.70 -4.48
N ASP A 135 -2.39 24.38 -3.64
CA ASP A 135 -1.54 23.73 -2.65
C ASP A 135 -2.36 22.90 -1.64
N SER A 136 -3.52 23.43 -1.22
CA SER A 136 -4.46 22.73 -0.35
C SER A 136 -5.04 21.47 -1.03
N LEU A 137 -5.43 21.59 -2.30
CA LEU A 137 -5.96 20.46 -3.08
C LEU A 137 -4.91 19.36 -3.26
N GLU A 138 -3.66 19.71 -3.56
CA GLU A 138 -2.56 18.75 -3.67
C GLU A 138 -2.34 17.98 -2.36
N LYS A 139 -2.35 18.69 -1.21
CA LYS A 139 -2.27 18.06 0.12
C LYS A 139 -3.45 17.16 0.40
N GLN A 140 -4.66 17.54 -0.01
CA GLN A 140 -5.85 16.70 0.12
C GLN A 140 -5.77 15.43 -0.73
N ILE A 141 -5.29 15.54 -1.98
CA ILE A 141 -5.09 14.38 -2.86
C ILE A 141 -4.09 13.40 -2.25
N GLU A 142 -2.95 13.90 -1.75
CA GLU A 142 -1.95 13.03 -1.13
C GLU A 142 -2.47 12.39 0.16
N ALA A 143 -3.18 13.15 1.00
CA ALA A 143 -3.83 12.61 2.19
C ALA A 143 -4.86 11.51 1.84
N ALA A 144 -5.67 11.73 0.81
CA ALA A 144 -6.63 10.73 0.33
C ALA A 144 -5.93 9.47 -0.21
N ARG A 145 -4.80 9.62 -0.90
CA ARG A 145 -3.98 8.50 -1.40
C ARG A 145 -3.39 7.68 -0.25
N LEU A 146 -2.85 8.33 0.78
CA LEU A 146 -2.35 7.66 1.99
C LEU A 146 -3.48 6.97 2.75
N GLN A 147 -4.66 7.58 2.83
CA GLN A 147 -5.84 6.97 3.43
C GLN A 147 -6.30 5.73 2.66
N GLN A 148 -6.31 5.77 1.32
CA GLN A 148 -6.65 4.60 0.49
C GLN A 148 -5.68 3.44 0.74
N LEU A 149 -4.37 3.71 0.80
CA LEU A 149 -3.36 2.71 1.13
C LEU A 149 -3.57 2.12 2.53
N GLN A 150 -3.95 2.94 3.51
CA GLN A 150 -4.25 2.47 4.86
C GLN A 150 -5.49 1.56 4.89
N ILE A 151 -6.55 1.90 4.14
CA ILE A 151 -7.75 1.08 4.01
C ILE A 151 -7.43 -0.27 3.35
N GLU A 152 -6.60 -0.29 2.32
CA GLU A 152 -6.16 -1.54 1.68
C GLU A 152 -5.41 -2.45 2.66
N ILE A 153 -4.54 -1.89 3.49
CA ILE A 153 -3.83 -2.64 4.54
C ILE A 153 -4.82 -3.16 5.57
N GLN A 154 -5.75 -2.33 6.06
CA GLN A 154 -6.77 -2.75 7.02
C GLN A 154 -7.63 -3.88 6.48
N ASN A 155 -8.12 -3.78 5.24
CA ASN A 155 -8.90 -4.83 4.59
C ASN A 155 -8.10 -6.13 4.46
N PHE A 156 -6.82 -6.04 4.10
CA PHE A 156 -5.91 -7.18 4.08
C PHE A 156 -5.76 -7.80 5.48
N GLU A 157 -5.52 -6.99 6.51
CA GLU A 157 -5.33 -7.46 7.88
C GLU A 157 -6.58 -8.17 8.39
N SER A 158 -7.77 -7.59 8.18
CA SER A 158 -9.04 -8.21 8.54
C SER A 158 -9.21 -9.58 7.88
N LEU A 159 -8.97 -9.69 6.57
CA LEU A 159 -9.06 -10.97 5.86
C LEU A 159 -7.99 -11.97 6.32
N PHE A 160 -6.76 -11.50 6.55
CA PHE A 160 -5.64 -12.32 7.02
C PHE A 160 -5.94 -12.93 8.38
N PHE A 161 -6.38 -12.13 9.35
CA PHE A 161 -6.70 -12.62 10.70
C PHE A 161 -7.95 -13.51 10.72
N GLU A 162 -8.95 -13.23 9.87
CA GLU A 162 -10.11 -14.12 9.72
C GLU A 162 -9.72 -15.49 9.13
N LEU A 163 -8.77 -15.51 8.18
CA LEU A 163 -8.23 -16.77 7.67
C LEU A 163 -7.40 -17.53 8.73
N LEU A 164 -6.65 -16.83 9.59
CA LEU A 164 -5.96 -17.47 10.73
C LEU A 164 -6.95 -18.10 11.71
N LYS A 165 -8.06 -17.42 12.00
CA LYS A 165 -9.14 -17.97 12.82
C LYS A 165 -9.79 -19.18 12.14
N THR A 166 -10.07 -19.08 10.85
CA THR A 166 -10.61 -20.19 10.05
C THR A 166 -9.65 -21.38 10.02
N LYS A 167 -8.33 -21.16 9.98
CA LYS A 167 -7.29 -22.19 10.11
C LYS A 167 -7.40 -22.90 11.47
N SER A 168 -7.57 -22.15 12.56
CA SER A 168 -7.76 -22.73 13.90
C SER A 168 -9.00 -23.62 13.96
N ASN A 169 -10.14 -23.15 13.42
CA ASN A 169 -11.36 -23.95 13.38
C ASN A 169 -11.20 -25.23 12.52
N ALA A 170 -10.45 -25.15 11.42
CA ALA A 170 -10.16 -26.30 10.59
C ALA A 170 -9.24 -27.31 11.30
N LEU A 171 -8.30 -26.83 12.12
CA LEU A 171 -7.46 -27.67 12.98
C LEU A 171 -8.34 -28.45 13.97
N ASP A 172 -9.34 -27.81 14.57
CA ASP A 172 -10.22 -28.43 15.58
C ASP A 172 -11.07 -29.59 15.04
N ASN A 173 -11.28 -29.65 13.73
CA ASN A 173 -12.00 -30.73 13.06
C ASN A 173 -11.12 -31.94 12.74
N ILE A 174 -9.81 -31.88 13.02
CA ILE A 174 -8.91 -33.02 12.79
C ILE A 174 -9.09 -34.03 13.92
N LEU A 175 -9.33 -35.29 13.57
CA LEU A 175 -9.61 -36.39 14.49
C LEU A 175 -8.64 -37.55 14.27
N TYR A 176 -8.24 -38.20 15.36
CA TYR A 176 -7.52 -39.47 15.35
C TYR A 176 -8.22 -40.44 16.31
N GLU A 177 -8.57 -41.63 15.83
CA GLU A 177 -9.17 -42.68 16.65
C GLU A 177 -8.16 -43.80 16.89
N GLU A 178 -7.82 -44.01 18.16
CA GLU A 178 -6.92 -45.08 18.60
C GLU A 178 -7.77 -46.28 19.06
N ILE A 179 -7.62 -47.41 18.37
CA ILE A 179 -8.28 -48.67 18.74
C ILE A 179 -7.31 -49.49 19.61
N ILE A 180 -7.73 -49.78 20.85
CA ILE A 180 -6.97 -50.63 21.78
C ILE A 180 -7.48 -52.08 21.62
N LEU A 181 -6.64 -52.94 21.07
CA LEU A 181 -6.91 -54.36 20.92
C LEU A 181 -6.36 -55.15 22.12
N ASN A 182 -7.06 -56.22 22.50
CA ASN A 182 -6.64 -57.11 23.57
C ASN A 182 -5.43 -57.96 23.17
N GLU A 183 -4.29 -57.77 23.82
CA GLU A 183 -3.03 -58.46 23.52
C GLU A 183 -3.09 -59.99 23.75
N ASN A 184 -4.09 -60.48 24.50
CA ASN A 184 -4.25 -61.91 24.82
C ASN A 184 -5.17 -62.68 23.86
N PHE A 185 -5.61 -62.07 22.76
CA PHE A 185 -6.56 -62.70 21.84
C PHE A 185 -5.83 -63.33 20.64
N ASP A 186 -5.96 -64.65 20.48
CA ASP A 186 -5.38 -65.38 19.36
C ASP A 186 -6.23 -65.15 18.09
N ILE A 187 -5.61 -64.60 17.05
CA ILE A 187 -6.28 -64.18 15.80
C ILE A 187 -6.93 -65.39 15.08
N ASN A 188 -6.48 -66.61 15.41
CA ASN A 188 -6.92 -67.84 14.78
C ASN A 188 -8.24 -68.40 15.33
N THR A 189 -8.76 -67.91 16.45
CA THR A 189 -9.93 -68.51 17.14
C THR A 189 -11.24 -67.74 16.98
N ASP A 190 -11.23 -66.44 16.65
CA ASP A 190 -12.46 -65.69 16.30
C ASP A 190 -12.12 -64.49 15.36
N PRO A 191 -12.60 -64.47 14.10
CA PRO A 191 -12.34 -63.38 13.15
C PRO A 191 -13.12 -62.09 13.45
N ASN A 192 -14.03 -62.07 14.43
CA ASN A 192 -14.80 -60.87 14.77
C ASN A 192 -14.01 -59.90 15.67
N ILE A 193 -13.45 -58.86 15.03
CA ILE A 193 -12.68 -57.77 15.66
C ILE A 193 -13.47 -57.05 16.77
N SER A 194 -14.80 -57.03 16.69
CA SER A 194 -15.67 -56.36 17.68
C SER A 194 -15.54 -56.93 19.10
N ASN A 195 -15.17 -58.21 19.25
CA ASN A 195 -15.00 -58.85 20.56
C ASN A 195 -13.59 -58.63 21.16
N GLN A 196 -12.69 -57.99 20.41
CA GLN A 196 -11.27 -57.80 20.76
C GLN A 196 -10.97 -56.39 21.29
N ILE A 197 -11.95 -55.46 21.26
CA ILE A 197 -11.79 -54.07 21.67
C ILE A 197 -11.97 -53.95 23.19
N LEU A 198 -10.89 -53.60 23.91
CA LEU A 198 -10.85 -53.52 25.39
C LEU A 198 -11.64 -52.32 25.96
N SER A 199 -11.74 -51.23 25.21
CA SER A 199 -12.45 -50.02 25.58
C SER A 199 -12.82 -49.23 24.32
N GLY A 200 -13.84 -48.37 24.39
CA GLY A 200 -14.22 -47.50 23.27
C GLY A 200 -13.02 -46.70 22.71
N PRO A 201 -13.05 -46.31 21.42
CA PRO A 201 -11.90 -45.69 20.77
C PRO A 201 -11.48 -44.40 21.49
N ASN A 202 -10.20 -44.30 21.84
CA ASN A 202 -9.64 -43.05 22.35
C ASN A 202 -9.58 -42.07 21.17
N THR A 203 -10.44 -41.04 21.22
CA THR A 203 -10.53 -40.03 20.16
C THR A 203 -9.71 -38.80 20.57
N PHE A 204 -8.67 -38.51 19.80
CA PHE A 204 -7.89 -37.29 19.91
C PHE A 204 -8.39 -36.27 18.90
N LYS A 205 -8.28 -34.98 19.24
CA LYS A 205 -8.73 -33.87 18.40
C LYS A 205 -7.63 -32.82 18.22
N SER A 206 -7.85 -31.92 17.27
CA SER A 206 -7.00 -30.73 17.07
C SER A 206 -5.53 -31.09 16.94
N ILE A 207 -4.66 -30.44 17.73
CA ILE A 207 -3.23 -30.66 17.69
C ILE A 207 -2.80 -32.06 18.17
N ASP A 208 -3.52 -32.67 19.10
CA ASP A 208 -3.19 -34.00 19.60
C ASP A 208 -3.45 -35.07 18.54
N ALA A 209 -4.50 -34.89 17.74
CA ALA A 209 -4.76 -35.74 16.57
C ALA A 209 -3.64 -35.64 15.54
N VAL A 210 -3.19 -34.41 15.22
CA VAL A 210 -2.07 -34.19 14.28
C VAL A 210 -0.79 -34.86 14.80
N LYS A 211 -0.49 -34.71 16.09
CA LYS A 211 0.65 -35.37 16.75
C LYS A 211 0.57 -36.89 16.60
N LYS A 212 -0.59 -37.49 16.90
CA LYS A 212 -0.80 -38.94 16.78
C LYS A 212 -0.66 -39.42 15.33
N HIS A 213 -1.23 -38.72 14.36
CA HIS A 213 -1.07 -39.04 12.95
C HIS A 213 0.38 -38.99 12.47
N VAL A 214 1.12 -37.94 12.83
CA VAL A 214 2.54 -37.81 12.47
C VAL A 214 3.37 -38.91 13.13
N HIS A 215 3.08 -39.22 14.40
CA HIS A 215 3.75 -40.30 15.12
C HIS A 215 3.50 -41.67 14.50
N GLU A 216 2.22 -42.00 14.24
CA GLU A 216 1.80 -43.24 13.59
C GLU A 216 2.42 -43.40 12.21
N PHE A 217 2.41 -42.31 11.42
CA PHE A 217 3.10 -42.28 10.14
C PHE A 217 4.60 -42.57 10.30
N LYS A 218 5.28 -41.92 11.24
CA LYS A 218 6.74 -42.05 11.40
C LYS A 218 7.14 -43.46 11.86
N ILE A 219 6.43 -44.02 12.84
CA ILE A 219 6.86 -45.23 13.54
C ILE A 219 6.25 -46.50 12.94
N THR A 220 4.93 -46.50 12.75
CA THR A 220 4.16 -47.73 12.49
C THR A 220 3.92 -47.96 11.00
N PHE A 221 3.58 -46.89 10.27
CA PHE A 221 3.10 -47.00 8.89
C PHE A 221 4.24 -47.23 7.89
N LYS A 222 4.24 -48.36 7.17
CA LYS A 222 5.37 -48.75 6.32
C LYS A 222 5.45 -48.01 4.98
N ASP A 223 4.32 -47.55 4.46
CA ASP A 223 4.25 -46.96 3.11
C ASP A 223 4.55 -45.45 3.11
N GLU A 224 4.40 -44.83 1.93
CA GLU A 224 4.69 -43.42 1.71
C GLU A 224 3.62 -42.50 2.33
N TRP A 225 3.98 -41.24 2.59
CA TRP A 225 3.04 -40.24 3.13
C TRP A 225 1.79 -40.08 2.28
N LYS A 226 1.90 -40.19 0.95
CA LYS A 226 0.75 -40.06 0.05
C LYS A 226 -0.34 -41.09 0.37
N ASP A 227 0.05 -42.31 0.73
CA ASP A 227 -0.85 -43.42 1.00
C ASP A 227 -1.49 -43.26 2.37
N TYR A 228 -0.69 -42.85 3.36
CA TYR A 228 -1.19 -42.47 4.69
C TYR A 228 -2.18 -41.31 4.60
N TYR A 229 -1.81 -40.26 3.87
CA TYR A 229 -2.63 -39.06 3.71
C TYR A 229 -3.96 -39.39 3.03
N LYS A 230 -3.93 -40.12 1.92
CA LYS A 230 -5.13 -40.53 1.19
C LYS A 230 -6.08 -41.34 2.07
N THR A 231 -5.54 -42.25 2.88
CA THR A 231 -6.31 -43.19 3.69
C THR A 231 -6.87 -42.54 4.95
N TYR A 232 -6.06 -41.75 5.67
CA TYR A 232 -6.39 -41.31 7.03
C TYR A 232 -6.58 -39.78 7.17
N LEU A 233 -5.95 -38.97 6.32
CA LEU A 233 -5.91 -37.50 6.52
C LEU A 233 -6.72 -36.70 5.49
N LEU A 234 -7.07 -37.27 4.35
CA LEU A 234 -7.70 -36.55 3.24
C LEU A 234 -9.02 -35.88 3.66
N GLY A 235 -9.84 -36.57 4.45
CA GLY A 235 -11.12 -36.07 4.95
C GLY A 235 -10.99 -34.94 5.99
N TYR A 236 -9.90 -34.93 6.75
CA TYR A 236 -9.72 -34.01 7.87
C TYR A 236 -8.76 -32.85 7.56
N MET A 237 -7.57 -33.14 7.04
CA MET A 237 -6.49 -32.16 6.84
C MET A 237 -6.51 -31.49 5.46
N GLY A 238 -7.33 -31.96 4.51
CA GLY A 238 -7.39 -31.38 3.16
C GLY A 238 -7.82 -29.92 3.16
N SER A 239 -8.85 -29.56 3.92
CA SER A 239 -9.31 -28.17 4.07
C SER A 239 -8.27 -27.32 4.80
N TYR A 240 -7.70 -27.84 5.88
CA TYR A 240 -6.66 -27.19 6.68
C TYR A 240 -5.46 -26.76 5.83
N PHE A 241 -4.90 -27.65 5.01
CA PHE A 241 -3.77 -27.32 4.15
C PHE A 241 -4.13 -26.29 3.06
N ARG A 242 -5.35 -26.34 2.53
CA ARG A 242 -5.83 -25.35 1.55
C ARG A 242 -6.00 -23.96 2.16
N ILE A 243 -6.50 -23.86 3.39
CA ILE A 243 -6.63 -22.59 4.11
C ILE A 243 -5.25 -21.98 4.37
N CYS A 244 -4.28 -22.79 4.82
CA CYS A 244 -2.90 -22.35 4.99
C CYS A 244 -2.28 -21.84 3.69
N TYR A 245 -2.49 -22.56 2.57
CA TYR A 245 -2.07 -22.09 1.25
C TYR A 245 -2.72 -20.74 0.91
N GLN A 246 -4.02 -20.57 1.18
CA GLN A 246 -4.73 -19.33 0.89
C GLN A 246 -4.21 -18.15 1.71
N ILE A 247 -3.82 -18.37 2.98
CA ILE A 247 -3.17 -17.35 3.82
C ILE A 247 -1.86 -16.88 3.18
N VAL A 248 -0.98 -17.83 2.83
CA VAL A 248 0.32 -17.49 2.24
C VAL A 248 0.17 -16.86 0.85
N LYS A 249 -0.81 -17.34 0.07
CA LYS A 249 -1.15 -16.75 -1.23
C LYS A 249 -1.67 -15.32 -1.09
N LEU A 250 -2.48 -15.03 -0.07
CA LEU A 250 -2.97 -13.68 0.20
C LEU A 250 -1.82 -12.72 0.50
N ILE A 251 -0.84 -13.15 1.29
CA ILE A 251 0.39 -12.36 1.56
C ILE A 251 1.19 -12.13 0.27
N GLU A 252 1.36 -13.18 -0.54
CA GLU A 252 2.15 -13.11 -1.78
C GLU A 252 1.54 -12.16 -2.81
N GLN A 253 0.22 -12.21 -2.98
CA GLN A 253 -0.49 -11.51 -4.05
C GLN A 253 -0.85 -10.05 -3.71
N ASN A 254 -0.65 -9.61 -2.46
CA ASN A 254 -0.99 -8.23 -2.08
C ASN A 254 0.06 -7.23 -2.63
N PRO A 255 -0.32 -6.33 -3.56
CA PRO A 255 0.62 -5.40 -4.19
C PRO A 255 1.15 -4.33 -3.22
N THR A 256 0.31 -3.92 -2.26
CA THR A 256 0.62 -2.88 -1.28
C THR A 256 1.68 -3.37 -0.30
N LEU A 257 1.59 -4.63 0.14
CA LEU A 257 2.65 -5.27 0.93
C LEU A 257 3.95 -5.40 0.13
N ARG A 258 3.87 -5.79 -1.15
CA ARG A 258 5.05 -6.00 -2.01
C ARG A 258 5.82 -4.71 -2.29
N LYS A 259 5.12 -3.59 -2.52
CA LYS A 259 5.73 -2.27 -2.75
C LYS A 259 6.28 -1.66 -1.46
N SER A 260 5.70 -1.99 -0.31
CA SER A 260 6.15 -1.52 0.99
C SER A 260 7.49 -2.18 1.36
N SER A 261 8.57 -1.40 1.41
CA SER A 261 9.88 -1.83 1.94
C SER A 261 10.51 -3.04 1.23
N PRO A 262 10.90 -2.91 -0.06
CA PRO A 262 11.56 -3.98 -0.79
C PRO A 262 12.93 -4.30 -0.18
N VAL A 263 13.28 -5.59 -0.11
CA VAL A 263 14.59 -6.05 0.37
C VAL A 263 15.48 -6.39 -0.82
N HIS A 264 16.66 -5.75 -0.90
CA HIS A 264 17.61 -6.05 -1.96
C HIS A 264 18.04 -7.53 -1.91
N GLY A 265 18.00 -8.22 -3.04
CA GLY A 265 18.38 -9.64 -3.15
C GLY A 265 17.35 -10.66 -2.64
N LYS A 266 16.19 -10.24 -2.11
CA LYS A 266 15.10 -11.15 -1.72
C LYS A 266 13.89 -10.99 -2.64
N LYS A 267 13.14 -12.09 -2.79
CA LYS A 267 11.94 -12.15 -3.64
C LYS A 267 10.67 -11.63 -2.94
N TYR A 268 10.79 -11.13 -1.71
CA TYR A 268 9.69 -10.63 -0.87
C TYR A 268 10.09 -9.31 -0.20
N SER A 269 9.10 -8.53 0.22
CA SER A 269 9.31 -7.32 1.02
C SER A 269 9.39 -7.62 2.53
N ILE A 270 9.89 -6.65 3.31
CA ILE A 270 9.92 -6.75 4.78
C ILE A 270 8.51 -7.00 5.32
N THR A 271 7.53 -6.28 4.78
CA THR A 271 6.14 -6.34 5.22
C THR A 271 5.51 -7.70 4.89
N GLN A 272 5.76 -8.26 3.70
CA GLN A 272 5.31 -9.62 3.37
C GLN A 272 5.91 -10.66 4.31
N LYS A 273 7.22 -10.57 4.59
CA LYS A 273 7.91 -11.46 5.52
C LYS A 273 7.33 -11.36 6.93
N LYS A 274 7.03 -10.16 7.42
CA LYS A 274 6.38 -9.95 8.73
C LYS A 274 5.07 -10.73 8.86
N TYR A 275 4.14 -10.61 7.92
CA TYR A 275 2.86 -11.34 8.01
C TYR A 275 3.04 -12.86 7.81
N PHE A 276 3.99 -13.27 6.97
CA PHE A 276 4.34 -14.68 6.85
C PHE A 276 4.89 -15.24 8.17
N ASP A 277 5.76 -14.50 8.87
CA ASP A 277 6.32 -14.91 10.15
C ASP A 277 5.25 -15.00 11.24
N ILE A 278 4.25 -14.10 11.21
CA ILE A 278 3.05 -14.22 12.06
C ILE A 278 2.34 -15.54 11.76
N PHE A 279 2.01 -15.84 10.50
CA PHE A 279 1.40 -17.12 10.12
C PHE A 279 2.24 -18.33 10.58
N ARG A 280 3.55 -18.30 10.31
CA ARG A 280 4.49 -19.37 10.67
C ARG A 280 4.52 -19.61 12.18
N SER A 281 4.48 -18.54 12.98
CA SER A 281 4.45 -18.65 14.44
C SER A 281 3.18 -19.33 14.99
N THR A 282 2.11 -19.41 14.21
CA THR A 282 0.89 -20.14 14.59
C THR A 282 0.99 -21.65 14.39
N LEU A 283 2.06 -22.16 13.80
CA LEU A 283 2.25 -23.58 13.50
C LEU A 283 3.06 -24.26 14.59
N SER A 284 2.50 -25.33 15.14
CA SER A 284 3.22 -26.24 16.03
C SER A 284 4.25 -27.10 15.30
N GLN A 285 5.13 -27.75 16.06
CA GLN A 285 6.10 -28.72 15.53
C GLN A 285 5.43 -29.82 14.69
N TYR A 286 4.31 -30.38 15.14
CA TYR A 286 3.62 -31.47 14.43
C TYR A 286 2.88 -30.99 13.18
N GLU A 287 2.33 -29.76 13.20
CA GLU A 287 1.80 -29.14 11.98
C GLU A 287 2.92 -28.93 10.95
N LEU A 288 4.10 -28.44 11.37
CA LEU A 288 5.26 -28.27 10.49
C LEU A 288 5.73 -29.60 9.90
N GLU A 289 5.77 -30.68 10.69
CA GLU A 289 6.09 -32.03 10.19
C GLU A 289 5.05 -32.53 9.18
N ALA A 290 3.76 -32.34 9.46
CA ALA A 290 2.70 -32.70 8.52
C ALA A 290 2.80 -31.87 7.22
N PHE A 291 3.14 -30.58 7.32
CA PHE A 291 3.42 -29.72 6.16
C PHE A 291 4.59 -30.21 5.34
N PHE A 292 5.68 -30.58 6.01
CA PHE A 292 6.89 -31.10 5.40
C PHE A 292 6.59 -32.32 4.51
N PHE A 293 5.85 -33.30 5.01
CA PHE A 293 5.50 -34.47 4.20
C PHE A 293 4.46 -34.16 3.13
N ASN A 294 3.44 -33.36 3.47
CA ASN A 294 2.36 -33.06 2.53
C ASN A 294 2.86 -32.30 1.30
N CYS A 295 3.79 -31.35 1.46
CA CYS A 295 4.32 -30.55 0.36
C CYS A 295 5.24 -31.33 -0.60
N LEU A 296 5.74 -32.51 -0.21
CA LEU A 296 6.46 -33.44 -1.10
C LEU A 296 5.52 -34.42 -1.82
N SER A 297 4.30 -34.58 -1.32
CA SER A 297 3.32 -35.51 -1.90
C SER A 297 2.61 -34.91 -3.12
N PRO A 298 1.98 -35.75 -3.98
CA PRO A 298 1.11 -35.28 -5.06
C PRO A 298 -0.10 -34.47 -4.59
N TYR A 299 -0.53 -34.65 -3.33
CA TYR A 299 -1.60 -33.88 -2.70
C TYR A 299 -1.12 -32.50 -2.21
N GLY A 300 0.19 -32.32 -2.10
CA GLY A 300 0.82 -31.04 -1.90
C GLY A 300 0.67 -30.17 -3.13
N ASN A 301 0.25 -28.92 -2.92
CA ASN A 301 0.22 -27.95 -4.01
C ASN A 301 1.66 -27.53 -4.34
N LYS A 302 2.16 -27.86 -5.55
CA LYS A 302 3.51 -27.48 -5.99
C LYS A 302 3.76 -25.97 -5.92
N LYS A 303 2.73 -25.14 -6.10
CA LYS A 303 2.83 -23.69 -5.90
C LYS A 303 3.06 -23.35 -4.43
N PHE A 304 2.46 -24.12 -3.52
CA PHE A 304 2.67 -23.92 -2.09
C PHE A 304 4.09 -24.27 -1.67
N LYS A 305 4.67 -25.39 -2.16
CA LYS A 305 6.09 -25.73 -1.95
C LYS A 305 7.01 -24.54 -2.28
N LYS A 306 6.84 -23.94 -3.46
CA LYS A 306 7.61 -22.75 -3.88
C LYS A 306 7.45 -21.56 -2.94
N LEU A 307 6.25 -21.32 -2.42
CA LEU A 307 5.98 -20.22 -1.48
C LEU A 307 6.64 -20.48 -0.12
N ILE A 308 6.53 -21.69 0.42
CA ILE A 308 7.12 -22.00 1.73
C ILE A 308 8.66 -21.95 1.66
N GLU A 309 9.26 -22.38 0.54
CA GLU A 309 10.70 -22.26 0.28
C GLU A 309 11.13 -20.80 0.14
N LYS A 310 10.33 -19.99 -0.55
CA LYS A 310 10.57 -18.55 -0.71
C LYS A 310 10.62 -17.85 0.64
N TYR A 311 9.69 -18.17 1.55
CA TYR A 311 9.52 -17.45 2.80
C TYR A 311 10.16 -18.12 4.02
N GLY A 312 10.65 -19.36 3.91
CA GLY A 312 11.34 -20.04 5.01
C GLY A 312 10.42 -20.64 6.08
N LEU A 313 9.44 -21.45 5.68
CA LEU A 313 8.46 -22.01 6.63
C LEU A 313 9.09 -22.90 7.71
N PHE A 314 10.14 -23.65 7.39
CA PHE A 314 10.71 -24.70 8.24
C PHE A 314 11.90 -24.23 9.09
N GLU A 315 12.15 -22.93 9.21
CA GLU A 315 13.14 -22.41 10.17
C GLU A 315 12.95 -22.96 11.60
N PRO A 316 11.74 -23.00 12.20
CA PRO A 316 11.56 -23.55 13.53
C PRO A 316 11.45 -25.09 13.57
N LEU A 317 11.44 -25.79 12.43
CA LEU A 317 11.24 -27.24 12.40
C LEU A 317 12.44 -27.95 13.04
N LEU A 318 12.19 -28.75 14.07
CA LEU A 318 13.23 -29.56 14.69
C LEU A 318 13.64 -30.73 13.78
N ILE A 319 14.95 -30.97 13.70
CA ILE A 319 15.51 -32.12 12.99
C ILE A 319 15.25 -33.41 13.79
N ASP A 320 14.95 -34.50 13.11
CA ASP A 320 14.56 -35.77 13.73
C ASP A 320 15.74 -36.71 14.01
N LEU A 321 16.86 -36.17 14.49
CA LEU A 321 18.09 -36.92 14.79
C LEU A 321 18.32 -37.22 16.28
N ASN A 322 17.57 -36.56 17.16
CA ASN A 322 17.74 -36.65 18.62
C ASN A 322 16.82 -37.68 19.27
N THR A 323 16.23 -38.61 18.51
CA THR A 323 15.25 -39.57 19.01
C THR A 323 15.76 -40.98 18.89
N SER A 324 15.66 -41.79 19.95
CA SER A 324 16.25 -43.13 20.09
C SER A 324 15.86 -44.21 19.06
N TYR A 325 15.02 -43.91 18.06
CA TYR A 325 14.54 -44.91 17.09
C TYR A 325 14.79 -44.44 15.66
N THR A 326 15.59 -45.22 14.90
CA THR A 326 15.92 -44.91 13.48
C THR A 326 14.70 -44.94 12.54
N THR A 327 13.57 -45.50 12.97
CA THR A 327 12.27 -45.42 12.28
C THR A 327 11.68 -44.01 12.28
N ILE A 328 12.12 -43.14 13.21
CA ILE A 328 11.62 -41.75 13.36
C ILE A 328 12.31 -40.79 12.38
N HIS A 329 13.46 -41.15 11.79
CA HIS A 329 14.26 -40.33 10.85
C HIS A 329 13.60 -40.26 9.46
N ARG A 330 12.37 -39.74 9.36
CA ARG A 330 11.63 -39.56 8.10
C ARG A 330 11.77 -38.15 7.52
N LEU A 331 11.96 -37.12 8.33
CA LEU A 331 12.20 -35.76 7.86
C LEU A 331 13.56 -35.71 7.14
N THR A 332 14.64 -36.12 7.82
CA THR A 332 15.99 -36.17 7.24
C THR A 332 16.07 -37.10 6.02
N ARG A 333 15.25 -38.15 5.95
CA ARG A 333 15.15 -39.02 4.77
C ARG A 333 14.72 -38.28 3.51
N TYR A 334 13.84 -37.27 3.60
CA TYR A 334 13.27 -36.58 2.43
C TYR A 334 13.69 -35.11 2.31
N ALA A 335 14.41 -34.55 3.29
CA ALA A 335 14.72 -33.12 3.34
C ALA A 335 15.55 -32.60 2.16
N TYR A 336 16.30 -33.47 1.49
CA TYR A 336 17.07 -33.12 0.30
C TYR A 336 16.19 -32.66 -0.89
N GLU A 337 14.88 -32.93 -0.87
CA GLU A 337 13.93 -32.52 -1.91
C GLU A 337 13.49 -31.05 -1.81
N TYR A 338 13.88 -30.37 -0.73
CA TYR A 338 13.63 -28.94 -0.52
C TYR A 338 14.83 -28.08 -0.90
N ASP A 339 14.56 -26.84 -1.32
CA ASP A 339 15.58 -25.79 -1.34
C ASP A 339 16.02 -25.50 0.11
N PRO A 340 17.33 -25.49 0.43
CA PRO A 340 17.83 -25.17 1.77
C PRO A 340 17.28 -23.85 2.35
N SER A 341 16.88 -22.90 1.50
CA SER A 341 16.29 -21.63 1.92
C SER A 341 15.03 -21.78 2.78
N VAL A 342 14.31 -22.90 2.67
CA VAL A 342 13.10 -23.17 3.47
C VAL A 342 13.38 -23.26 4.98
N PHE A 343 14.62 -23.60 5.35
CA PHE A 343 15.05 -23.77 6.74
C PHE A 343 15.76 -22.53 7.31
N GLU A 344 15.98 -21.50 6.49
CA GLU A 344 16.64 -20.24 6.84
C GLU A 344 17.90 -20.39 7.71
N LYS A 345 17.81 -20.02 8.99
CA LYS A 345 18.93 -19.94 9.92
C LYS A 345 19.04 -21.15 10.84
N ASN A 346 18.23 -22.19 10.62
CA ASN A 346 18.27 -23.38 11.44
C ASN A 346 19.60 -24.13 11.27
N SER A 347 20.43 -24.07 12.30
CA SER A 347 21.80 -24.62 12.28
C SER A 347 21.84 -26.13 12.06
N SER A 348 20.86 -26.86 12.61
CA SER A 348 20.77 -28.32 12.47
C SER A 348 20.49 -28.73 11.02
N TRP A 349 19.55 -28.04 10.35
CA TRP A 349 19.27 -28.27 8.94
C TRP A 349 20.40 -27.80 8.04
N ASN A 350 21.04 -26.67 8.34
CA ASN A 350 22.22 -26.21 7.60
C ASN A 350 23.34 -27.25 7.64
N LYS A 351 23.62 -27.82 8.81
CA LYS A 351 24.58 -28.93 8.96
C LYS A 351 24.16 -30.16 8.17
N PHE A 352 22.87 -30.52 8.16
CA PHE A 352 22.37 -31.60 7.32
C PHE A 352 22.68 -31.36 5.83
N PHE A 353 22.39 -30.17 5.30
CA PHE A 353 22.68 -29.84 3.89
C PHE A 353 24.17 -29.83 3.58
N GLU A 354 25.00 -29.33 4.48
CA GLU A 354 26.47 -29.41 4.36
C GLU A 354 26.96 -30.86 4.30
N ASP A 355 26.40 -31.74 5.14
CA ASP A 355 26.77 -33.16 5.18
C ASP A 355 26.33 -33.89 3.90
N ILE A 356 25.09 -33.71 3.44
CA ILE A 356 24.61 -34.40 2.23
C ILE A 356 25.23 -33.89 0.93
N ASN A 357 25.71 -32.64 0.90
CA ASN A 357 26.39 -32.09 -0.28
C ASN A 357 27.81 -32.64 -0.47
N LYS A 358 28.38 -33.29 0.55
CA LYS A 358 29.68 -33.98 0.48
C LYS A 358 29.55 -35.42 -0.03
N ILE A 359 28.33 -35.93 -0.19
CA ILE A 359 28.08 -37.28 -0.69
C ILE A 359 28.51 -37.37 -2.16
N ASP A 360 29.42 -38.28 -2.45
CA ASP A 360 29.79 -38.61 -3.82
C ASP A 360 28.74 -39.54 -4.45
N ILE A 361 28.06 -39.04 -5.47
CA ILE A 361 26.99 -39.75 -6.19
C ILE A 361 27.51 -40.74 -7.24
N SER A 362 28.83 -40.79 -7.48
CA SER A 362 29.44 -41.74 -8.44
C SER A 362 29.54 -43.18 -7.89
N TYR A 363 29.36 -43.36 -6.58
CA TYR A 363 29.41 -44.67 -5.94
C TYR A 363 28.27 -45.60 -6.37
N ASN A 364 28.55 -46.90 -6.36
CA ASN A 364 27.56 -47.93 -6.67
C ASN A 364 26.43 -47.93 -5.63
N THR A 365 25.25 -47.45 -6.03
CA THR A 365 24.09 -47.30 -5.15
C THR A 365 23.67 -48.61 -4.47
N LYS A 366 23.67 -49.73 -5.21
CA LYS A 366 23.31 -51.05 -4.68
C LYS A 366 24.26 -51.47 -3.56
N LYS A 367 25.55 -51.20 -3.72
CA LYS A 367 26.59 -51.56 -2.73
C LYS A 367 26.44 -50.71 -1.46
N ILE A 368 26.26 -49.40 -1.59
CA ILE A 368 26.05 -48.49 -0.46
C ILE A 368 24.79 -48.90 0.33
N ILE A 369 23.68 -49.15 -0.35
CA ILE A 369 22.41 -49.55 0.30
C ILE A 369 22.58 -50.90 1.00
N GLN A 370 23.23 -51.87 0.35
CA GLN A 370 23.47 -53.19 0.95
C GLN A 370 24.34 -53.08 2.20
N ASP A 371 25.44 -52.33 2.14
CA ASP A 371 26.37 -52.16 3.25
C ASP A 371 25.71 -51.42 4.41
N ALA A 372 24.94 -50.35 4.14
CA ALA A 372 24.16 -49.65 5.16
C ALA A 372 23.11 -50.55 5.81
N LYS A 373 22.36 -51.35 5.03
CA LYS A 373 21.36 -52.28 5.57
C LYS A 373 22.00 -53.34 6.47
N HIS A 374 23.13 -53.91 6.05
CA HIS A 374 23.87 -54.87 6.83
C HIS A 374 24.37 -54.29 8.16
N ILE A 375 24.95 -53.09 8.14
CA ILE A 375 25.42 -52.40 9.34
C ILE A 375 24.25 -52.06 10.27
N LYS A 376 23.16 -51.50 9.74
CA LYS A 376 21.96 -51.17 10.53
C LYS A 376 21.41 -52.40 11.26
N ASN A 377 21.24 -53.51 10.54
CA ASN A 377 20.75 -54.76 11.12
C ASN A 377 21.70 -55.32 12.19
N LEU A 378 23.00 -55.13 12.02
CA LEU A 378 24.00 -55.55 12.99
C LEU A 378 23.95 -54.67 14.26
N LEU A 379 23.89 -53.35 14.10
CA LEU A 379 23.84 -52.40 15.20
C LEU A 379 22.58 -52.62 16.06
N ILE A 380 21.41 -52.82 15.44
CA ILE A 380 20.14 -53.12 16.14
C ILE A 380 20.23 -54.41 16.99
N LYS A 381 21.01 -55.40 16.53
CA LYS A 381 21.17 -56.67 17.25
C LYS A 381 22.19 -56.62 18.38
N ILE A 382 23.20 -55.76 18.27
CA ILE A 382 24.33 -55.69 19.22
C ILE A 382 24.08 -54.64 20.30
N GLU A 383 23.46 -53.52 19.96
CA GLU A 383 23.11 -52.46 20.90
C GLU A 383 21.59 -52.37 20.97
N HIS A 384 21.03 -52.28 22.18
CA HIS A 384 19.63 -51.92 22.34
C HIS A 384 19.38 -50.63 21.52
N GLU A 385 18.31 -50.59 20.71
CA GLU A 385 17.98 -49.47 19.80
C GLU A 385 18.17 -48.09 20.45
N LYS A 386 17.95 -48.00 21.76
CA LYS A 386 18.13 -46.83 22.62
C LYS A 386 19.51 -46.12 22.51
N TYR A 387 20.58 -46.78 22.08
CA TYR A 387 21.94 -46.24 22.08
C TYR A 387 22.52 -45.87 20.70
N ILE A 388 21.80 -46.15 19.61
CA ILE A 388 22.32 -45.99 18.22
C ILE A 388 22.44 -44.51 17.79
N ASN A 389 21.79 -43.57 18.49
CA ASN A 389 21.82 -42.15 18.16
C ASN A 389 22.64 -41.28 19.13
N ASP A 390 22.78 -41.67 20.41
CA ASP A 390 23.61 -40.96 21.39
C ASP A 390 25.11 -41.31 21.25
N LEU A 391 25.42 -42.52 20.81
CA LEU A 391 26.63 -42.80 20.05
C LEU A 391 26.23 -42.64 18.59
N LEU A 392 26.90 -41.90 17.71
CA LEU A 392 27.92 -42.53 16.87
C LEU A 392 28.36 -41.48 15.82
N GLY A 393 29.39 -40.70 16.15
CA GLY A 393 30.18 -40.03 15.12
C GLY A 393 30.76 -41.08 14.16
N PHE A 394 31.12 -40.67 12.94
CA PHE A 394 31.72 -41.56 11.94
C PHE A 394 32.82 -42.46 12.53
N GLU A 395 33.75 -41.88 13.30
CA GLU A 395 34.84 -42.62 13.95
C GLU A 395 34.36 -43.60 15.02
N SER A 396 33.31 -43.29 15.77
CA SER A 396 32.74 -44.20 16.76
C SER A 396 32.18 -45.46 16.12
N ILE A 397 31.44 -45.33 15.00
CA ILE A 397 30.95 -46.50 14.24
C ILE A 397 32.11 -47.31 13.71
N LYS A 398 33.08 -46.61 13.10
CA LYS A 398 34.24 -47.24 12.48
C LYS A 398 35.04 -48.05 13.50
N ASN A 399 35.28 -47.49 14.68
CA ASN A 399 35.98 -48.18 15.77
C ASN A 399 35.18 -49.41 16.25
N LYS A 400 33.87 -49.26 16.50
CA LYS A 400 33.01 -50.38 16.91
C LYS A 400 32.99 -51.50 15.87
N LEU A 401 32.86 -51.18 14.58
CA LEU A 401 32.91 -52.16 13.50
C LEU A 401 34.28 -52.85 13.44
N THR A 402 35.36 -52.12 13.73
CA THR A 402 36.73 -52.68 13.79
C THR A 402 36.88 -53.64 14.96
N ASP A 403 36.40 -53.28 16.15
CA ASP A 403 36.40 -54.16 17.33
C ASP A 403 35.61 -55.44 17.11
N LEU A 404 34.45 -55.34 16.44
CA LEU A 404 33.63 -56.49 16.05
C LEU A 404 34.33 -57.38 15.02
N LYS A 405 35.03 -56.80 14.04
CA LYS A 405 35.85 -57.54 13.07
C LYS A 405 37.02 -58.27 13.75
N ASN A 406 37.67 -57.63 14.71
CA ASN A 406 38.76 -58.22 15.48
C ASN A 406 38.25 -59.38 16.34
N SER A 407 37.17 -59.14 17.10
CA SER A 407 36.52 -60.17 17.93
C SER A 407 36.07 -61.39 17.09
N TYR A 408 35.51 -61.15 15.90
CA TYR A 408 35.17 -62.22 14.97
C TYR A 408 36.40 -63.04 14.54
N THR A 409 37.48 -62.34 14.18
CA THR A 409 38.72 -62.97 13.70
C THR A 409 39.39 -63.80 14.80
N GLU A 410 39.32 -63.36 16.05
CA GLU A 410 39.83 -64.12 17.21
C GLU A 410 38.98 -65.34 17.53
N ILE A 411 37.65 -65.18 17.61
CA ILE A 411 36.73 -66.26 18.04
C ILE A 411 36.61 -67.36 16.98
N PHE A 412 36.63 -67.01 15.68
CA PHE A 412 36.31 -67.94 14.59
C PHE A 412 37.49 -68.26 13.66
N LYS A 413 38.73 -67.90 14.03
CA LYS A 413 39.97 -68.10 13.24
C LYS A 413 40.11 -69.51 12.64
N ASN A 414 39.67 -70.52 13.38
CA ASN A 414 39.89 -71.94 13.08
C ASN A 414 38.61 -72.67 12.63
N THR A 415 37.49 -71.97 12.45
CA THR A 415 36.20 -72.59 12.11
C THR A 415 36.15 -72.92 10.62
N LYS A 416 36.53 -74.15 10.25
CA LYS A 416 36.47 -74.65 8.86
C LYS A 416 35.06 -75.00 8.38
N ASN A 417 34.18 -75.43 9.29
CA ASN A 417 32.80 -75.79 8.95
C ASN A 417 31.81 -75.17 9.96
N PRO A 418 31.18 -74.02 9.63
CA PRO A 418 30.31 -73.28 10.56
C PRO A 418 29.08 -74.07 11.03
N SER A 419 28.62 -75.06 10.27
CA SER A 419 27.46 -75.90 10.59
C SER A 419 27.66 -76.82 11.81
N LEU A 420 28.89 -76.97 12.30
CA LEU A 420 29.22 -77.71 13.51
C LEU A 420 29.20 -76.84 14.78
N LEU A 421 28.97 -75.54 14.65
CA LEU A 421 28.81 -74.64 15.80
C LEU A 421 27.45 -74.91 16.46
N ASN A 422 27.39 -74.79 17.78
CA ASN A 422 26.11 -74.80 18.49
C ASN A 422 25.23 -73.60 18.04
N SER A 423 23.93 -73.66 18.33
CA SER A 423 22.95 -72.66 17.87
C SER A 423 23.36 -71.22 18.18
N GLN A 424 23.84 -70.95 19.40
CA GLN A 424 24.24 -69.62 19.86
C GLN A 424 25.49 -69.09 19.13
N TYR A 425 26.51 -69.93 18.94
CA TYR A 425 27.74 -69.54 18.24
C TYR A 425 27.54 -69.47 16.73
N LEU A 426 26.64 -70.29 16.16
CA LEU A 426 26.25 -70.21 14.75
C LEU A 426 25.50 -68.90 14.46
N GLU A 427 24.61 -68.48 15.36
CA GLU A 427 23.93 -67.20 15.25
C GLU A 427 24.92 -66.03 15.28
N LYS A 428 25.83 -66.02 16.25
CA LYS A 428 26.88 -64.99 16.38
C LYS A 428 27.86 -65.00 15.19
N TYR A 429 28.21 -66.18 14.67
CA TYR A 429 29.00 -66.33 13.46
C TYR A 429 28.29 -65.72 12.25
N ASN A 430 27.01 -66.04 12.04
CA ASN A 430 26.22 -65.50 10.93
C ASN A 430 26.04 -63.99 11.02
N GLN A 431 25.83 -63.44 12.23
CA GLN A 431 25.73 -62.00 12.46
C GLN A 431 27.03 -61.27 12.07
N LEU A 432 28.18 -61.77 12.51
CA LEU A 432 29.47 -61.12 12.31
C LEU A 432 30.11 -61.41 10.95
N ASN A 433 29.81 -62.55 10.31
CA ASN A 433 30.36 -62.90 8.99
C ASN A 433 29.94 -61.90 7.90
N VAL A 434 28.81 -61.21 8.09
CA VAL A 434 28.36 -60.10 7.23
C VAL A 434 29.41 -58.98 7.15
N LEU A 435 30.17 -58.73 8.22
CA LEU A 435 31.19 -57.67 8.27
C LEU A 435 32.38 -57.88 7.33
N LYS A 436 32.64 -59.10 6.86
CA LYS A 436 33.76 -59.38 5.94
C LYS A 436 33.61 -58.65 4.61
N ASN A 437 32.37 -58.51 4.15
CA ASN A 437 32.06 -58.00 2.82
C ASN A 437 31.50 -56.57 2.85
N VAL A 438 31.39 -55.96 4.04
CA VAL A 438 30.81 -54.63 4.23
C VAL A 438 31.92 -53.58 4.29
N ASN A 439 31.78 -52.57 3.44
CA ASN A 439 32.61 -51.37 3.48
C ASN A 439 31.88 -50.26 4.24
N PHE A 440 32.56 -49.63 5.21
CA PHE A 440 32.03 -48.47 5.93
C PHE A 440 32.78 -47.23 5.49
N ASN A 441 32.25 -46.57 4.47
CA ASN A 441 32.73 -45.29 3.96
C ASN A 441 31.79 -44.14 4.38
N HIS A 442 32.14 -42.92 3.97
CA HIS A 442 31.39 -41.72 4.32
C HIS A 442 29.93 -41.78 3.82
N GLU A 443 29.70 -42.33 2.63
CA GLU A 443 28.40 -42.44 1.99
C GLU A 443 27.48 -43.40 2.75
N VAL A 444 28.01 -44.57 3.15
CA VAL A 444 27.28 -45.52 4.01
C VAL A 444 26.95 -44.88 5.36
N TYR A 445 27.86 -44.10 5.94
CA TYR A 445 27.58 -43.35 7.17
C TYR A 445 26.44 -42.35 7.01
N MET A 446 26.41 -41.59 5.91
CA MET A 446 25.34 -40.62 5.66
C MET A 446 23.97 -41.28 5.49
N VAL A 447 23.92 -42.42 4.79
CA VAL A 447 22.70 -43.23 4.66
C VAL A 447 22.22 -43.73 6.03
N LEU A 448 23.13 -44.16 6.91
CA LEU A 448 22.79 -44.60 8.25
C LEU A 448 22.29 -43.45 9.15
N LYS A 449 23.01 -42.33 9.17
CA LYS A 449 22.73 -41.17 10.02
C LYS A 449 21.38 -40.54 9.69
N TYR A 450 21.12 -40.30 8.40
CA TYR A 450 19.95 -39.55 7.93
C TYR A 450 18.84 -40.44 7.36
N ASN A 451 19.03 -41.76 7.34
CA ASN A 451 18.07 -42.73 6.80
C ASN A 451 17.66 -42.40 5.35
N ILE A 452 18.60 -41.84 4.57
CA ILE A 452 18.37 -41.41 3.17
C ILE A 452 18.16 -42.63 2.28
N ASP A 453 17.14 -42.57 1.42
CA ASP A 453 17.02 -43.51 0.31
C ASP A 453 18.03 -43.14 -0.78
N PHE A 454 19.18 -43.81 -0.78
CA PHE A 454 20.31 -43.43 -1.64
C PHE A 454 19.97 -43.50 -3.15
N ASN A 455 19.07 -44.41 -3.57
CA ASN A 455 18.63 -44.46 -4.96
C ASN A 455 17.85 -43.21 -5.34
N ASN A 456 16.87 -42.82 -4.50
CA ASN A 456 16.07 -41.63 -4.75
C ASN A 456 16.90 -40.35 -4.63
N PHE A 457 17.86 -40.30 -3.71
CA PHE A 457 18.79 -39.18 -3.57
C PHE A 457 19.66 -38.98 -4.82
N VAL A 458 20.27 -40.05 -5.34
CA VAL A 458 21.07 -39.98 -6.58
C VAL A 458 20.18 -39.60 -7.77
N ALA A 459 18.99 -40.18 -7.89
CA ALA A 459 18.04 -39.81 -8.94
C ALA A 459 17.64 -38.32 -8.86
N PHE A 460 17.40 -37.79 -7.66
CA PHE A 460 17.08 -36.38 -7.45
C PHE A 460 18.25 -35.46 -7.82
N LYS A 461 19.48 -35.79 -7.39
CA LYS A 461 20.68 -34.98 -7.67
C LYS A 461 21.11 -35.02 -9.15
N THR A 462 20.80 -36.10 -9.86
CA THR A 462 21.11 -36.26 -11.29
C THR A 462 20.00 -35.77 -12.22
N ALA A 463 18.79 -35.54 -11.71
CA ALA A 463 17.69 -34.97 -12.48
C ALA A 463 18.01 -33.52 -12.89
N SER A 464 17.77 -33.18 -14.16
CA SER A 464 17.89 -31.80 -14.63
C SER A 464 16.90 -30.88 -13.89
N PRO A 465 17.22 -29.58 -13.70
CA PRO A 465 16.31 -28.63 -13.04
C PRO A 465 14.92 -28.55 -13.68
N SER A 466 14.83 -28.79 -14.99
CA SER A 466 13.59 -28.82 -15.78
C SER A 466 12.69 -30.03 -15.50
N THR A 467 13.25 -31.16 -15.04
CA THR A 467 12.49 -32.37 -14.65
C THR A 467 12.00 -32.30 -13.20
N LEU A 468 12.72 -31.59 -12.33
CA LEU A 468 12.35 -31.35 -10.93
C LEU A 468 11.27 -30.26 -10.80
N TYR A 469 11.26 -29.30 -11.73
CA TYR A 469 10.27 -28.22 -11.82
C TYR A 469 9.80 -28.03 -13.28
N PRO A 470 8.81 -28.81 -13.76
CA PRO A 470 8.41 -28.80 -15.18
C PRO A 470 7.87 -27.45 -15.70
N ASP A 471 7.48 -26.54 -14.81
CA ASP A 471 6.92 -25.23 -15.17
C ASP A 471 7.85 -24.07 -14.76
N SER A 472 9.04 -23.99 -15.37
CA SER A 472 9.92 -22.83 -15.23
C SER A 472 9.91 -21.90 -16.46
N LYS A 473 9.14 -22.23 -17.52
CA LYS A 473 9.17 -21.47 -18.79
C LYS A 473 7.97 -20.59 -19.09
N ASN A 474 6.89 -20.66 -18.34
CA ASN A 474 5.80 -19.70 -18.41
C ASN A 474 5.36 -19.44 -16.98
N PHE A 475 5.22 -18.18 -16.57
CA PHE A 475 4.24 -17.67 -15.60
C PHE A 475 4.67 -16.26 -15.17
N THR A 476 4.49 -15.31 -16.09
CA THR A 476 3.92 -14.01 -15.73
C THR A 476 2.52 -14.27 -15.19
N LEU A 477 2.25 -13.79 -13.97
CA LEU A 477 0.99 -13.21 -13.47
C LEU A 477 1.11 -12.96 -11.96
#